data_AF-A0A2D2DEX9-F1
#
_entry.id   AF-A0A2D2DEX9-F1
#
_cell.length_a   1.000
_cell.length_b   1.000
_cell.length_c   1.000
_cell.angle_alpha   90.00
_cell.angle_beta   90.00
_cell.angle_gamma   90.00
#
_symmetry.space_group_name_H-M   'P 1'
#
loop_
_entity.id
_entity.type
_entity.pdbx_description
1 polymer ?
#
loop_
_entity_poly.entity_id
_entity_poly.type
_entity_poly.pdbx_seq_one_letter_code
_entity_poly.pdbx_strand_id
1 'polypeptide(L)'
;MMAPVVVRYGEPMQTLKPSPLSTPLQGPQRKAVLRVQVLMAEHDIRFVTELWKRLTAMGVEISHSQLTRVVNNSTKSLSIDLLEGLASLFDCPVSALFKDG
;
A
#
# COMPACT_ATOMS: atom_id res chain seq x y z
N MET A 1 -50.47 57.73 -11.91
CA MET A 1 -49.47 58.45 -12.74
C MET A 1 -48.11 57.82 -12.50
N MET A 2 -47.41 57.47 -13.59
CA MET A 2 -46.11 56.78 -13.64
C MET A 2 -44.94 57.62 -13.13
N ALA A 3 -43.94 56.97 -12.54
CA ALA A 3 -42.51 57.29 -12.74
C ALA A 3 -41.63 56.04 -12.38
N PRO A 4 -40.47 55.86 -13.03
CA PRO A 4 -39.99 54.55 -13.46
C PRO A 4 -38.93 53.90 -12.56
N VAL A 5 -38.89 52.56 -12.60
CA VAL A 5 -37.82 51.71 -12.04
C VAL A 5 -36.57 51.82 -12.92
N VAL A 6 -35.48 52.32 -12.35
CA VAL A 6 -34.17 52.38 -13.00
C VAL A 6 -33.50 51.01 -12.90
N VAL A 7 -33.45 50.28 -14.01
CA VAL A 7 -32.70 49.02 -14.14
C VAL A 7 -31.24 49.38 -14.45
N ARG A 8 -30.34 49.25 -13.48
CA ARG A 8 -28.89 49.25 -13.74
C ARG A 8 -28.44 47.83 -14.07
N TYR A 9 -28.15 47.59 -15.34
CA TYR A 9 -27.30 46.49 -15.76
C TYR A 9 -25.83 46.90 -15.59
N GLY A 10 -25.04 46.05 -14.93
CA GLY A 10 -23.59 46.16 -14.89
C GLY A 10 -22.97 45.26 -13.84
N GLU A 11 -22.55 44.05 -14.22
CA GLU A 11 -21.16 43.57 -14.14
C GLU A 11 -21.04 42.05 -14.43
N PRO A 12 -19.86 41.59 -14.87
CA PRO A 12 -19.72 40.61 -15.94
C PRO A 12 -19.68 39.14 -15.48
N MET A 13 -19.97 38.24 -16.42
CA MET A 13 -19.75 36.79 -16.31
C MET A 13 -18.34 36.51 -15.77
N GLN A 14 -18.29 36.03 -14.53
CA GLN A 14 -17.07 35.54 -13.93
C GLN A 14 -16.68 34.26 -14.67
N THR A 15 -15.63 34.36 -15.50
CA THR A 15 -14.94 33.24 -16.13
C THR A 15 -14.75 32.11 -15.13
N LEU A 16 -15.37 30.95 -15.39
CA LEU A 16 -15.00 29.70 -14.74
C LEU A 16 -13.50 29.49 -14.98
N LYS A 17 -12.70 29.66 -13.92
CA LYS A 17 -11.33 29.17 -13.89
C LYS A 17 -11.40 27.65 -14.09
N PRO A 18 -10.71 27.06 -15.08
CA PRO A 18 -10.60 25.61 -15.14
C PRO A 18 -9.94 25.16 -13.84
N SER A 19 -10.64 24.29 -13.11
CA SER A 19 -10.14 23.65 -11.89
C SER A 19 -8.73 23.12 -12.16
N PRO A 20 -7.72 23.44 -11.34
CA PRO A 20 -6.41 22.84 -11.51
C PRO A 20 -6.58 21.34 -11.34
N LEU A 21 -6.27 20.64 -12.43
CA LEU A 21 -5.92 19.24 -12.54
C LEU A 21 -5.70 18.59 -11.16
N SER A 22 -6.51 17.59 -10.83
CA SER A 22 -6.38 16.78 -9.63
C SER A 22 -4.93 16.34 -9.44
N THR A 23 -4.20 17.03 -8.58
CA THR A 23 -2.89 16.59 -8.14
C THR A 23 -3.12 15.22 -7.52
N PRO A 24 -2.45 14.14 -7.96
CA PRO A 24 -2.49 12.91 -7.19
C PRO A 24 -1.97 13.29 -5.80
N LEU A 25 -2.82 13.15 -4.80
CA LEU A 25 -2.42 13.19 -3.40
C LEU A 25 -1.43 12.04 -3.19
N GLN A 26 -0.18 12.26 -3.57
CA GLN A 26 0.95 11.46 -3.13
C GLN A 26 1.12 11.80 -1.65
N GLY A 27 0.25 11.20 -0.83
CA GLY A 27 0.53 11.05 0.59
C GLY A 27 1.92 10.42 0.75
N PRO A 28 2.60 10.63 1.89
CA PRO A 28 3.92 10.03 2.11
C PRO A 28 3.80 8.56 1.79
N GLN A 29 4.52 8.10 0.76
CA GLN A 29 4.60 6.70 0.38
C GLN A 29 5.21 5.99 1.58
N ARG A 30 4.36 5.57 2.54
CA ARG A 30 4.76 4.85 3.73
C ARG A 30 5.41 3.59 3.21
N LYS A 31 6.73 3.57 3.23
CA LYS A 31 7.49 2.43 2.80
C LYS A 31 7.25 1.36 3.85
N ALA A 32 6.33 0.44 3.55
CA ALA A 32 6.05 -0.69 4.40
C ALA A 32 7.31 -1.55 4.44
N VAL A 33 8.05 -1.49 5.56
CA VAL A 33 9.23 -2.32 5.78
C VAL A 33 8.76 -3.57 6.50
N LEU A 34 8.85 -4.71 5.83
CA LEU A 34 8.61 -6.00 6.43
C LEU A 34 9.79 -6.41 7.34
N ARG A 35 9.46 -7.00 8.47
CA ARG A 35 10.45 -7.55 9.41
C ARG A 35 10.64 -9.06 9.24
N VAL A 36 10.40 -9.60 8.04
CA VAL A 36 10.44 -11.05 7.75
C VAL A 36 11.74 -11.71 8.18
N GLN A 37 12.89 -11.04 8.01
CA GLN A 37 14.18 -11.59 8.45
C GLN A 37 14.25 -11.86 9.96
N VAL A 38 13.59 -11.02 10.77
CA VAL A 38 13.58 -11.23 12.22
C VAL A 38 12.63 -12.36 12.58
N LEU A 39 11.44 -12.40 11.96
CA LEU A 39 10.49 -13.50 12.16
C LEU A 39 11.09 -14.85 11.72
N MET A 40 11.87 -14.86 10.64
CA MET A 40 12.64 -16.01 10.22
C MET A 40 13.62 -16.46 11.32
N ALA A 41 14.37 -15.53 11.92
CA ALA A 41 15.28 -15.84 13.01
C ALA A 41 14.53 -16.33 14.28
N GLU A 42 13.38 -15.74 14.61
CA GLU A 42 12.55 -16.14 15.75
C GLU A 42 11.96 -17.55 15.58
N HIS A 43 11.71 -18.00 14.35
CA HIS A 43 11.19 -19.33 14.02
C HIS A 43 12.28 -20.36 13.61
N ASP A 44 13.56 -20.07 13.89
CA ASP A 44 14.74 -20.87 13.50
C ASP A 44 14.88 -21.14 11.98
N ILE A 45 14.28 -20.29 11.15
CA ILE A 45 14.35 -20.36 9.69
C ILE A 45 15.55 -19.55 9.21
N ARG A 46 16.63 -20.23 8.83
CA ARG A 46 17.87 -19.54 8.36
C ARG A 46 17.90 -19.30 6.86
N PHE A 47 17.06 -19.99 6.11
CA PHE A 47 17.10 -20.01 4.64
C PHE A 47 15.75 -19.66 4.03
N VAL A 48 15.80 -18.83 2.98
CA VAL A 48 14.61 -18.47 2.18
C VAL A 48 13.98 -19.69 1.51
N THR A 49 14.79 -20.68 1.13
CA THR A 49 14.31 -21.95 0.57
C THR A 49 13.44 -22.74 1.56
N GLU A 50 13.74 -22.66 2.85
CA GLU A 50 12.95 -23.34 3.88
C GLU A 50 11.63 -22.62 4.13
N LEU A 51 11.66 -21.28 4.20
CA LEU A 51 10.45 -20.45 4.25
C LEU A 51 9.55 -20.74 3.04
N TRP A 52 10.15 -20.82 1.85
CA TRP A 52 9.46 -21.12 0.61
C TRP A 52 8.75 -22.48 0.67
N LYS A 53 9.45 -23.55 1.09
CA LYS A 53 8.87 -24.89 1.23
C LYS A 53 7.67 -24.90 2.17
N ARG A 54 7.77 -24.20 3.31
CA ARG A 54 6.68 -24.12 4.29
C ARG A 54 5.48 -23.36 3.74
N LEU A 55 5.70 -22.25 3.04
CA LEU A 55 4.64 -21.48 2.36
C LEU A 55 3.96 -22.31 1.27
N THR A 56 4.73 -23.01 0.43
CA THR A 56 4.18 -23.90 -0.60
C THR A 56 3.41 -25.07 0.00
N ALA A 57 3.86 -25.62 1.14
CA ALA A 57 3.11 -26.66 1.86
C ALA A 57 1.76 -26.17 2.39
N MET A 58 1.61 -24.86 2.63
CA MET A 58 0.35 -24.22 3.00
C MET A 58 -0.53 -23.85 1.81
N GLY A 59 -0.07 -24.08 0.58
CA GLY A 59 -0.80 -23.73 -0.65
C GLY A 59 -0.48 -22.34 -1.22
N VAL A 60 0.51 -21.64 -0.65
CA VAL A 60 0.92 -20.31 -1.14
C VAL A 60 1.85 -20.45 -2.33
N GLU A 61 1.38 -20.06 -3.51
CA GLU A 61 2.16 -20.07 -4.74
C GLU A 61 2.99 -18.79 -4.89
N ILE A 62 4.28 -18.88 -4.57
CA ILE A 62 5.25 -17.80 -4.76
C ILE A 62 6.53 -18.32 -5.39
N SER A 63 7.17 -17.54 -6.26
CA SER A 63 8.50 -17.91 -6.79
C SER A 63 9.60 -17.63 -5.78
N HIS A 64 10.63 -18.48 -5.73
CA HIS A 64 11.78 -18.28 -4.83
C HIS A 64 12.43 -16.88 -4.95
N SER A 65 12.57 -16.36 -6.18
CA SER A 65 13.10 -15.01 -6.43
C SER A 65 12.21 -13.90 -5.88
N GLN A 66 10.89 -14.06 -5.91
CA GLN A 66 9.94 -13.13 -5.31
C GLN A 66 10.06 -13.18 -3.78
N LEU A 67 10.07 -14.38 -3.18
CA LEU A 67 10.21 -14.52 -1.74
C LEU A 67 11.52 -13.91 -1.23
N THR A 68 12.63 -14.11 -1.94
CA THR A 68 13.91 -13.44 -1.63
C THR A 68 13.76 -11.91 -1.63
N ARG A 69 13.03 -11.33 -2.58
CA ARG A 69 12.77 -9.87 -2.60
C ARG A 69 11.89 -9.43 -1.43
N VAL A 70 10.90 -10.24 -1.03
CA VAL A 70 10.06 -9.98 0.13
C VAL A 70 10.90 -9.94 1.40
N VAL A 71 11.75 -10.95 1.62
CA VAL A 71 12.68 -11.02 2.75
C VAL A 71 13.66 -9.85 2.74
N ASN A 72 14.15 -9.44 1.57
CA ASN A 72 15.06 -8.29 1.38
C ASN A 72 14.34 -6.94 1.27
N ASN A 73 13.03 -6.84 1.53
CA ASN A 73 12.27 -5.59 1.42
C ASN A 73 12.41 -4.84 0.08
N SER A 74 12.70 -5.60 -0.98
CA SER A 74 12.93 -5.09 -2.35
C SER A 74 11.70 -5.26 -3.24
N THR A 75 10.60 -5.74 -2.68
CA THR A 75 9.32 -5.93 -3.36
C THR A 75 8.47 -4.66 -3.27
N LYS A 76 7.75 -4.34 -4.34
CA LYS A 76 6.83 -3.18 -4.40
C LYS A 76 5.38 -3.55 -4.11
N SER A 77 5.01 -4.81 -4.35
CA SER A 77 3.65 -5.32 -4.17
C SER A 77 3.72 -6.75 -3.62
N LEU A 78 2.82 -7.08 -2.70
CA LEU A 78 2.67 -8.39 -2.09
C LEU A 78 1.25 -8.88 -2.32
N SER A 79 1.10 -10.16 -2.63
CA SER A 79 -0.21 -10.80 -2.66
C SER A 79 -0.76 -10.94 -1.25
N ILE A 80 -2.07 -10.79 -1.11
CA ILE A 80 -2.77 -10.98 0.17
C ILE A 80 -2.58 -12.41 0.67
N ASP A 81 -2.69 -13.40 -0.24
CA ASP A 81 -2.43 -14.82 0.03
C ASP A 81 -1.05 -15.06 0.65
N LEU A 82 -0.02 -14.38 0.15
CA LEU A 82 1.33 -14.45 0.71
C LEU A 82 1.41 -13.81 2.10
N LEU A 83 0.72 -12.69 2.32
CA LEU A 83 0.69 -12.03 3.63
C LEU A 83 -0.01 -12.91 4.66
N GLU A 84 -1.15 -13.50 4.32
CA GLU A 84 -1.87 -14.45 5.17
C GLU A 84 -1.04 -15.72 5.41
N GLY A 85 -0.34 -16.21 4.39
CA GLY A 85 0.58 -17.32 4.51
C GLY A 85 1.76 -17.04 5.44
N LEU A 86 2.39 -15.88 5.31
CA LEU A 86 3.47 -15.47 6.21
C LEU A 86 2.94 -15.29 7.64
N ALA A 87 1.79 -14.63 7.80
CA ALA A 87 1.15 -14.43 9.10
C ALA A 87 0.84 -15.76 9.79
N SER A 88 0.24 -16.71 9.06
CA SER A 88 -0.09 -18.03 9.58
C SER A 88 1.15 -18.87 9.89
N LEU A 89 2.19 -18.76 9.05
CA LEU A 89 3.46 -19.48 9.25
C LEU A 89 4.23 -19.00 10.49
N PHE A 90 4.19 -17.70 10.74
CA PHE A 90 4.83 -17.08 11.90
C PHE A 90 3.91 -16.98 13.13
N ASP A 91 2.70 -17.55 13.07
CA ASP A 91 1.69 -17.45 14.13
C ASP A 91 1.47 -16.00 14.63
N CYS A 92 1.48 -15.05 13.70
CA CYS A 92 1.45 -13.62 14.00
C CYS A 92 0.43 -12.90 13.11
N PRO A 93 -0.20 -11.80 13.55
CA PRO A 93 -1.08 -11.03 12.70
C PRO A 93 -0.29 -10.39 11.55
N VAL A 94 -0.96 -10.16 10.40
CA VAL A 94 -0.35 -9.51 9.22
C VAL A 94 0.31 -8.17 9.59
N SER A 95 -0.27 -7.40 10.53
CA SER A 95 0.30 -6.16 11.04
C SER A 95 1.68 -6.33 11.68
N ALA A 96 1.94 -7.45 12.37
CA ALA A 96 3.23 -7.74 13.01
C ALA A 96 4.33 -8.13 12.00
N LEU A 97 3.95 -8.49 10.77
CA LEU A 97 4.90 -8.70 9.68
C LEU A 97 5.57 -7.39 9.26
N PHE A 98 4.90 -6.27 9.47
CA PHE A 98 5.42 -4.94 9.18
C PHE A 98 6.12 -4.38 10.40
N LYS A 99 7.30 -3.80 10.19
CA LYS A 99 7.96 -2.97 11.17
C LYS A 99 7.19 -1.66 11.24
N ASP A 100 6.44 -1.47 12.33
CA ASP A 100 5.81 -0.20 12.65
C ASP A 100 6.88 0.90 12.62
N GLY A 101 6.58 2.00 11.92
CA GLY A 101 7.49 3.10 11.68
C GLY A 101 7.10 4.31 12.51
#